data_AF-A0A8J7M318-F1
#
_entry.id   AF-A0A8J7M318-F1
#
_cell.length_a   1.000
_cell.length_b   1.000
_cell.length_c   1.000
_cell.angle_alpha   90.00
_cell.angle_beta   90.00
_cell.angle_gamma   90.00
#
_symmetry.space_group_name_H-M   'P 1'
#
loop_
_entity.id
_entity.type
_entity.pdbx_description
1 polymer ?
#
loop_
_entity_poly.entity_id
_entity_poly.type
_entity_poly.pdbx_seq_one_letter_code
_entity_poly.pdbx_strand_id
1 'polypeptide(L)'
;MPLQNYLTLLERVDALCARTATQFADHITCRPGCDSCCRHLSISAVEAAALVHALRELPEEQAALVREQAQAADASSPCPLLHDGLCLIYHARPIICRTHGLPLLIRQDGAARVDFCPDNFQGIDRIPGSAVLDLERLNEMLAAINALYLQQCPGPERIHMAQCLRHSG
;
A
#
# COMPACT_ATOMS: atom_id res chain seq x y z
N MET A 1 -13.97 -4.10 14.04
CA MET A 1 -12.68 -4.82 13.86
C MET A 1 -11.57 -4.03 14.53
N PRO A 2 -10.60 -4.65 15.22
CA PRO A 2 -9.56 -3.94 15.97
C PRO A 2 -8.47 -3.38 15.04
N LEU A 3 -8.80 -2.35 14.26
CA LEU A 3 -7.89 -1.75 13.27
C LEU A 3 -7.13 -0.54 13.80
N GLN A 4 -7.38 -0.08 15.04
CA GLN A 4 -6.87 1.21 15.54
C GLN A 4 -5.34 1.35 15.45
N ASN A 5 -4.60 0.31 15.83
CA ASN A 5 -3.12 0.33 15.76
C ASN A 5 -2.65 0.48 14.31
N TYR A 6 -3.32 -0.20 13.37
CA TYR A 6 -3.01 -0.10 11.95
C TYR A 6 -3.36 1.27 11.38
N LEU A 7 -4.55 1.81 11.68
CA LEU A 7 -4.97 3.14 11.23
C LEU A 7 -4.01 4.22 11.76
N THR A 8 -3.56 4.11 13.02
CA THR A 8 -2.56 5.03 13.59
C THR A 8 -1.21 4.94 12.87
N LEU A 9 -0.79 3.74 12.43
CA LEU A 9 0.41 3.59 11.62
C LEU A 9 0.20 4.22 10.22
N LEU A 10 -0.95 4.03 9.60
CA LEU A 10 -1.29 4.64 8.31
C LEU A 10 -1.19 6.17 8.37
N GLU A 11 -1.76 6.80 9.39
CA GLU A 11 -1.69 8.26 9.57
C GLU A 11 -0.24 8.77 9.61
N ARG A 12 0.65 8.05 10.31
CA ARG A 12 2.07 8.41 10.41
C ARG A 12 2.80 8.24 9.09
N VAL A 13 2.53 7.14 8.38
CA VAL A 13 3.09 6.85 7.06
C VAL A 13 2.61 7.90 6.06
N ASP A 14 1.32 8.18 6.02
CA ASP A 14 0.73 9.18 5.14
C ASP A 14 1.29 10.58 5.40
N ALA A 15 1.45 10.98 6.66
CA ALA A 15 2.06 12.25 7.00
C ALA A 15 3.51 12.35 6.50
N LEU A 16 4.29 11.27 6.58
CA LEU A 16 5.65 11.24 6.06
C LEU A 16 5.68 11.27 4.53
N CYS A 17 4.85 10.44 3.88
CA CYS A 17 4.70 10.43 2.43
C CYS A 17 4.29 11.81 1.89
N ALA A 18 3.34 12.48 2.54
CA ALA A 18 2.87 13.81 2.16
C ALA A 18 3.96 14.88 2.29
N ARG A 19 4.76 14.83 3.37
CA ARG A 19 5.91 15.73 3.54
C ARG A 19 6.95 15.52 2.44
N THR A 20 7.31 14.27 2.15
CA THR A 20 8.25 13.96 1.06
C THR A 20 7.68 14.40 -0.29
N ALA A 21 6.41 14.11 -0.57
CA ALA A 21 5.74 14.53 -1.80
C ALA A 21 5.75 16.05 -1.98
N THR A 22 5.51 16.80 -0.90
CA THR A 22 5.52 18.27 -0.92
C THR A 22 6.94 18.80 -1.12
N GLN A 23 7.92 18.23 -0.42
CA GLN A 23 9.32 18.66 -0.50
C GLN A 23 9.92 18.44 -1.90
N PHE A 24 9.49 17.40 -2.60
CA PHE A 24 10.01 17.00 -3.91
C PHE A 24 8.95 17.11 -5.02
N ALA A 25 8.02 18.06 -4.90
CA ALA A 25 6.89 18.20 -5.83
C ALA A 25 7.34 18.31 -7.30
N ASP A 26 8.43 19.03 -7.58
CA ASP A 26 8.99 19.21 -8.93
C ASP A 26 9.73 17.96 -9.46
N HIS A 27 9.94 16.97 -8.60
CA HIS A 27 10.69 15.76 -8.91
C HIS A 27 9.85 14.48 -8.72
N ILE A 28 8.56 14.59 -8.39
CA ILE A 28 7.67 13.42 -8.27
C ILE A 28 6.64 13.49 -9.38
N THR A 29 6.70 12.51 -10.28
CA THR A 29 5.77 12.40 -11.42
C THR A 29 4.48 11.69 -11.01
N CYS A 30 4.52 10.88 -9.94
CA CYS A 30 3.39 10.12 -9.42
C CYS A 30 2.22 11.02 -9.02
N ARG A 31 1.05 10.74 -9.58
CA ARG A 31 -0.21 11.49 -9.41
C ARG A 31 -1.41 10.56 -9.67
N PRO A 32 -2.66 10.94 -9.34
CA PRO A 32 -3.84 10.20 -9.80
C PRO A 32 -3.75 9.91 -11.31
N GLY A 33 -3.96 8.65 -11.71
CA GLY A 33 -3.72 8.18 -13.08
C GLY A 33 -2.32 7.60 -13.36
N CYS A 34 -1.37 7.69 -12.42
CA CYS A 34 -0.11 6.95 -12.49
C CYS A 34 -0.31 5.53 -11.94
N ASP A 35 -0.62 4.58 -12.83
CA ASP A 35 -1.06 3.22 -12.47
C ASP A 35 -0.15 2.09 -13.01
N SER A 36 0.96 2.44 -13.66
CA SER A 36 1.88 1.48 -14.27
C SER A 36 2.39 0.42 -13.29
N CYS A 37 2.57 0.80 -12.02
CA CYS A 37 2.99 -0.05 -10.91
C CYS A 37 1.82 -0.71 -10.14
N CYS A 38 0.56 -0.45 -10.52
CA CYS A 38 -0.62 -0.91 -9.79
C CYS A 38 -0.87 -2.40 -10.03
N ARG A 39 -0.44 -3.23 -9.08
CA ARG A 39 -0.61 -4.69 -9.08
C ARG A 39 -1.21 -5.14 -7.77
N HIS A 40 -1.87 -6.30 -7.76
CA HIS A 40 -2.28 -6.93 -6.51
C HIS A 40 -1.08 -7.68 -5.91
N LEU A 41 -0.94 -7.56 -4.59
CA LEU A 41 0.21 -8.05 -3.85
C LEU A 41 -0.25 -8.94 -2.70
N SER A 42 0.68 -9.70 -2.14
CA SER A 42 0.47 -10.27 -0.82
C SER A 42 0.59 -9.14 0.22
N ILE A 43 -0.35 -9.07 1.15
CA ILE A 43 -0.42 -8.05 2.21
C ILE A 43 -0.67 -8.71 3.57
N SER A 44 -0.44 -7.98 4.65
CA SER A 44 -0.68 -8.49 6.01
C SER A 44 -2.19 -8.60 6.29
N ALA A 45 -2.59 -9.54 7.15
CA ALA A 45 -3.99 -9.81 7.47
C ALA A 45 -4.76 -8.56 7.94
N VAL A 46 -4.12 -7.71 8.75
CA VAL A 46 -4.71 -6.44 9.22
C VAL A 46 -4.97 -5.45 8.08
N GLU A 47 -4.11 -5.43 7.05
CA GLU A 47 -4.30 -4.59 5.86
C GLU A 47 -5.45 -5.13 5.00
N ALA A 48 -5.52 -6.47 4.86
CA ALA A 48 -6.61 -7.11 4.14
C ALA A 48 -7.96 -6.83 4.81
N ALA A 49 -8.03 -6.85 6.14
CA ALA A 49 -9.23 -6.49 6.89
C ALA A 49 -9.64 -5.03 6.66
N ALA A 50 -8.67 -4.10 6.62
CA ALA A 50 -8.94 -2.71 6.30
C ALA A 50 -9.44 -2.52 4.85
N LEU A 51 -8.88 -3.26 3.88
CA LEU A 51 -9.36 -3.24 2.48
C LEU A 51 -10.79 -3.76 2.36
N VAL A 52 -11.10 -4.89 3.02
CA VAL A 52 -12.45 -5.47 3.02
C VAL A 52 -13.44 -4.50 3.67
N HIS A 53 -13.04 -3.82 4.75
CA HIS A 53 -13.87 -2.81 5.38
C HIS A 53 -14.18 -1.65 4.43
N ALA A 54 -13.17 -1.09 3.76
CA ALA A 54 -13.35 0.00 2.80
C ALA A 54 -14.15 -0.43 1.56
N LEU A 55 -13.98 -1.66 1.09
CA LEU A 55 -14.77 -2.22 -0.02
C LEU A 55 -16.27 -2.26 0.32
N ARG A 56 -16.64 -2.54 1.58
CA ARG A 56 -18.04 -2.55 2.02
C ARG A 56 -18.67 -1.15 2.10
N GLU A 57 -17.86 -0.11 2.12
CA GLU A 57 -18.32 1.29 2.13
C GLU A 57 -18.51 1.85 0.71
N LEU A 58 -18.04 1.13 -0.32
CA LEU A 58 -18.28 1.51 -1.72
C LEU A 58 -19.75 1.34 -2.11
N PRO A 59 -20.24 2.12 -3.09
CA PRO A 59 -21.48 1.80 -3.80
C PRO A 59 -21.45 0.37 -4.33
N GLU A 60 -22.59 -0.34 -4.25
CA GLU A 60 -22.64 -1.77 -4.60
C GLU A 60 -22.20 -2.04 -6.05
N GLU A 61 -22.44 -1.12 -6.98
CA GLU A 61 -21.95 -1.21 -8.36
C GLU A 61 -20.42 -1.27 -8.42
N GLN A 62 -19.73 -0.39 -7.68
CA GLN A 62 -18.26 -0.38 -7.62
C GLN A 62 -17.74 -1.58 -6.84
N ALA A 63 -18.41 -1.99 -5.76
CA ALA A 63 -18.03 -3.17 -5.01
C ALA A 63 -18.16 -4.45 -5.85
N ALA A 64 -19.23 -4.59 -6.62
CA ALA A 64 -19.45 -5.70 -7.54
C ALA A 64 -18.37 -5.75 -8.62
N LEU A 65 -18.03 -4.60 -9.22
CA LEU A 65 -16.92 -4.48 -10.18
C LEU A 65 -15.60 -4.98 -9.59
N VAL A 66 -15.24 -4.52 -8.38
CA VAL A 66 -14.01 -4.95 -7.70
C VAL A 66 -14.01 -6.46 -7.45
N ARG A 67 -15.15 -7.03 -7.02
CA ARG A 67 -15.28 -8.48 -6.79
C ARG A 67 -15.09 -9.26 -8.09
N GLU A 68 -15.70 -8.82 -9.19
CA GLU A 68 -15.55 -9.44 -10.52
C GLU A 68 -14.09 -9.38 -10.99
N GLN A 69 -13.47 -8.20 -10.93
CA GLN A 69 -12.05 -8.02 -11.27
C GLN A 69 -11.15 -8.92 -10.40
N ALA A 70 -11.45 -9.05 -9.11
CA ALA A 70 -10.70 -9.90 -8.19
C ALA A 70 -10.89 -11.40 -8.44
N GLN A 71 -12.06 -11.81 -8.95
CA GLN A 71 -12.34 -13.19 -9.36
C GLN A 71 -11.56 -13.57 -10.63
N ALA A 72 -11.47 -12.65 -11.58
CA ALA A 72 -10.76 -12.85 -12.84
C ALA A 72 -9.23 -12.66 -12.73
N ALA A 73 -8.73 -12.02 -11.66
CA ALA A 73 -7.32 -11.67 -11.53
C ALA A 73 -6.39 -12.88 -11.38
N ASP A 74 -5.36 -12.91 -12.21
CA ASP A 74 -4.17 -13.77 -12.09
C ASP A 74 -2.95 -12.95 -11.61
N ALA A 75 -1.79 -13.59 -11.40
CA ALA A 75 -0.59 -12.91 -10.92
C ALA A 75 -0.09 -11.73 -11.79
N SER A 76 -0.44 -11.68 -13.07
CA SER A 76 -0.03 -10.62 -14.01
C SER A 76 -1.03 -9.47 -14.10
N SER A 77 -2.26 -9.71 -13.63
CA SER A 77 -3.37 -8.77 -13.71
C SER A 77 -3.10 -7.49 -12.90
N PRO A 78 -3.63 -6.33 -13.34
CA PRO A 78 -3.66 -5.12 -12.52
C PRO A 78 -4.35 -5.35 -11.17
N CYS A 79 -4.18 -4.40 -10.25
CA CYS A 79 -4.92 -4.43 -8.99
C CYS A 79 -6.44 -4.41 -9.24
N PRO A 80 -7.25 -5.30 -8.61
CA PRO A 80 -8.71 -5.27 -8.73
C PRO A 80 -9.41 -4.03 -8.17
N LEU A 81 -8.66 -3.09 -7.59
CA LEU A 81 -9.18 -1.81 -7.13
C LEU A 81 -8.94 -0.69 -8.15
N LEU A 82 -8.25 -0.99 -9.25
CA LEU A 82 -7.92 -0.03 -10.30
C LEU A 82 -9.08 0.03 -11.30
N HIS A 83 -9.67 1.22 -11.41
CA HIS A 83 -10.71 1.53 -12.38
C HIS A 83 -10.44 2.92 -12.97
N ASP A 84 -10.39 3.04 -14.29
CA ASP A 84 -10.09 4.28 -15.02
C ASP A 84 -8.85 5.02 -14.50
N GLY A 85 -7.78 4.27 -14.21
CA GLY A 85 -6.51 4.81 -13.70
C GLY A 85 -6.53 5.25 -12.24
N LEU A 86 -7.63 5.01 -11.52
CA LEU A 86 -7.83 5.42 -10.14
C LEU A 86 -8.07 4.23 -9.22
N CYS A 87 -7.58 4.32 -7.99
CA CYS A 87 -7.89 3.34 -6.96
C CYS A 87 -9.23 3.69 -6.32
N LEU A 88 -10.21 2.78 -6.41
CA LEU A 88 -11.56 2.97 -5.87
C LEU A 88 -11.58 3.20 -4.34
N ILE A 89 -10.58 2.67 -3.62
CA ILE A 89 -10.40 2.88 -2.17
C ILE A 89 -9.01 3.45 -1.85
N TYR A 90 -8.61 4.52 -2.56
CA TYR A 90 -7.29 5.14 -2.41
C TYR A 90 -6.89 5.43 -0.95
N HIS A 91 -7.86 5.79 -0.10
CA HIS A 91 -7.68 6.08 1.32
C HIS A 91 -7.38 4.85 2.18
N ALA A 92 -7.66 3.63 1.70
CA ALA A 92 -7.44 2.36 2.39
C ALA A 92 -6.27 1.55 1.81
N ARG A 93 -5.44 2.16 0.95
CA ARG A 93 -4.28 1.51 0.34
C ARG A 93 -3.37 0.86 1.41
N PRO A 94 -2.84 -0.35 1.15
CA PRO A 94 -1.85 -0.99 2.01
C PRO A 94 -0.58 -0.15 2.12
N ILE A 95 0.26 -0.41 3.13
CA ILE A 95 1.50 0.33 3.37
C ILE A 95 2.40 0.31 2.15
N ILE A 96 2.57 -0.86 1.52
CA ILE A 96 3.39 -0.99 0.31
C ILE A 96 2.92 -0.06 -0.82
N CYS A 97 1.60 0.11 -1.00
CA CYS A 97 1.04 1.00 -2.03
C CYS A 97 1.19 2.49 -1.69
N ARG A 98 1.37 2.84 -0.41
CA ARG A 98 1.57 4.24 0.04
C ARG A 98 3.00 4.70 -0.08
N THR A 99 3.93 3.78 0.15
CA THR A 99 5.37 4.08 0.14
C THR A 99 6.00 3.84 -1.21
N HIS A 100 5.37 3.04 -2.08
CA HIS A 100 5.88 2.78 -3.42
C HIS A 100 6.12 4.07 -4.21
N GLY A 101 7.29 4.16 -4.83
CA GLY A 101 7.74 5.29 -5.61
C GLY A 101 8.37 6.43 -4.82
N LEU A 102 8.26 6.43 -3.49
CA LEU A 102 9.00 7.33 -2.61
C LEU A 102 10.36 6.72 -2.18
N PRO A 103 11.27 7.51 -1.61
CA PRO A 103 12.59 7.03 -1.22
C PRO A 103 12.50 6.03 -0.07
N LEU A 104 12.82 4.77 -0.35
CA LEU A 104 12.85 3.67 0.60
C LEU A 104 14.29 3.23 0.85
N LEU A 105 14.73 3.21 2.10
CA LEU A 105 15.98 2.58 2.47
C LEU A 105 15.78 1.06 2.50
N ILE A 106 16.50 0.37 1.63
CA ILE A 106 16.52 -1.09 1.53
C ILE A 106 17.90 -1.57 1.98
N ARG A 107 17.92 -2.56 2.87
CA ARG A 107 19.12 -3.26 3.30
C ARG A 107 19.10 -4.65 2.68
N GLN A 108 20.12 -4.98 1.89
CA GLN A 108 20.25 -6.28 1.25
C GLN A 108 21.72 -6.70 1.27
N ASP A 109 22.00 -7.92 1.71
CA ASP A 109 23.36 -8.51 1.72
C ASP A 109 24.42 -7.62 2.42
N GLY A 110 24.01 -6.91 3.48
CA GLY A 110 24.88 -6.00 4.24
C GLY A 110 25.10 -4.62 3.60
N ALA A 111 24.54 -4.36 2.42
CA ALA A 111 24.55 -3.06 1.77
C ALA A 111 23.22 -2.32 1.98
N ALA A 112 23.29 -1.01 2.18
CA ALA A 112 22.13 -0.14 2.24
C ALA A 112 22.04 0.70 0.96
N ARG A 113 20.86 0.72 0.33
CA ARG A 113 20.56 1.56 -0.84
C ARG A 113 19.23 2.25 -0.67
N VAL A 114 19.07 3.41 -1.31
CA VAL A 114 17.78 4.08 -1.43
C VAL A 114 17.17 3.71 -2.77
N ASP A 115 15.95 3.18 -2.74
CA ASP A 115 15.17 2.81 -3.92
C ASP A 115 13.95 3.71 -4.04
N PHE A 116 13.53 4.02 -5.26
CA PHE A 116 12.35 4.84 -5.57
C PHE A 116 11.93 4.60 -7.03
N CYS A 117 10.78 5.15 -7.42
CA CYS A 117 10.31 5.01 -8.80
C CYS A 117 11.33 5.63 -9.76
N PRO A 118 11.71 4.94 -10.86
CA PRO A 118 12.67 5.48 -11.82
C PRO A 118 12.18 6.77 -12.49
N ASP A 119 10.89 7.05 -12.53
CA ASP A 119 10.35 8.30 -13.09
C ASP A 119 10.27 9.43 -12.06
N ASN A 120 10.56 9.14 -10.79
CA ASN A 120 10.68 10.13 -9.72
C ASN A 120 12.16 10.46 -9.45
N PHE A 121 12.39 11.59 -8.77
CA PHE A 121 13.70 12.07 -8.32
C PHE A 121 14.73 12.23 -9.45
N GLN A 122 14.25 12.37 -10.70
CA GLN A 122 15.09 12.65 -11.85
C GLN A 122 15.82 13.98 -11.69
N GLY A 123 17.12 13.99 -11.95
CA GLY A 123 17.97 15.19 -11.84
C GLY A 123 18.29 15.63 -10.41
N ILE A 124 18.01 14.82 -9.39
CA ILE A 124 18.41 15.09 -8.00
C ILE A 124 19.76 14.45 -7.68
N ASP A 125 20.65 15.25 -7.07
CA ASP A 125 21.96 14.76 -6.61
C ASP A 125 21.89 14.03 -5.27
N ARG A 126 20.98 14.45 -4.37
CA ARG A 126 20.89 13.96 -2.99
C ARG A 126 19.48 13.99 -2.42
N ILE A 127 19.11 12.92 -1.73
CA ILE A 127 17.88 12.83 -0.93
C ILE A 127 18.28 12.89 0.55
N PRO A 128 17.73 13.84 1.35
CA PRO A 128 18.02 13.91 2.76
C PRO A 128 17.43 12.71 3.49
N GLY A 129 18.15 12.18 4.48
CA GLY A 129 17.70 11.00 5.23
C GLY A 129 16.34 11.17 5.91
N SER A 130 15.92 12.40 6.22
CA SER A 130 14.58 12.70 6.77
C SER A 130 13.43 12.42 5.81
N ALA A 131 13.71 12.32 4.50
CA ALA A 131 12.73 12.00 3.47
C ALA A 131 12.75 10.51 3.07
N VAL A 132 13.67 9.73 3.65
CA VAL A 132 13.85 8.31 3.35
C VAL A 132 13.13 7.46 4.40
N LEU A 133 12.26 6.56 3.94
CA LEU A 133 11.57 5.61 4.81
C LEU A 133 12.41 4.34 4.98
N ASP A 134 12.73 3.96 6.21
CA ASP A 134 13.39 2.68 6.49
C ASP A 134 12.36 1.53 6.34
N LEU A 135 12.51 0.75 5.26
CA LEU A 135 11.55 -0.28 4.88
C LEU A 135 11.55 -1.45 5.88
N GLU A 136 12.72 -1.81 6.42
CA GLU A 136 12.84 -2.89 7.40
C GLU A 136 12.11 -2.51 8.69
N ARG A 137 12.38 -1.32 9.22
CA ARG A 137 11.69 -0.82 10.41
C ARG A 137 10.17 -0.69 10.20
N LEU A 138 9.74 -0.28 9.01
CA LEU A 138 8.32 -0.19 8.68
C LEU A 138 7.65 -1.57 8.65
N ASN A 139 8.33 -2.55 8.06
CA ASN A 139 7.85 -3.93 8.03
C ASN A 139 7.80 -4.55 9.43
N GLU A 140 8.78 -4.30 10.29
CA GLU A 140 8.76 -4.74 11.70
C GLU A 140 7.57 -4.16 12.46
N MET A 141 7.30 -2.86 12.32
CA MET A 141 6.13 -2.22 12.94
C MET A 141 4.82 -2.83 12.42
N LEU A 142 4.70 -3.03 11.11
CA LEU A 142 3.52 -3.66 10.52
C LEU A 142 3.36 -5.12 11.00
N ALA A 143 4.44 -5.89 11.09
CA ALA A 143 4.42 -7.27 11.57
C ALA A 143 3.95 -7.36 13.02
N ALA A 144 4.44 -6.48 13.90
CA ALA A 144 3.98 -6.41 15.29
C ALA A 144 2.49 -6.08 15.40
N ILE A 145 2.00 -5.11 14.62
CA ILE A 145 0.57 -4.77 14.57
C ILE A 145 -0.26 -5.93 14.02
N ASN A 146 0.22 -6.61 12.99
CA ASN A 146 -0.44 -7.78 12.41
C ASN A 146 -0.54 -8.92 13.42
N ALA A 147 0.51 -9.18 14.19
CA ALA A 147 0.49 -10.19 15.25
C ALA A 147 -0.55 -9.87 16.33
N LEU A 148 -0.65 -8.61 16.77
CA LEU A 148 -1.68 -8.17 17.73
C LEU A 148 -3.10 -8.29 17.17
N TYR A 149 -3.27 -8.03 15.86
CA TYR A 149 -4.54 -8.24 15.17
C TYR A 149 -4.92 -9.73 15.13
N LEU A 150 -3.98 -10.61 14.77
CA LEU A 150 -4.22 -12.06 14.66
C LEU A 150 -4.55 -12.73 16.00
N GLN A 151 -4.08 -12.20 17.13
CA GLN A 151 -4.49 -12.65 18.46
C GLN A 151 -6.00 -12.46 18.71
N GLN A 152 -6.61 -11.44 18.08
CA GLN A 152 -8.03 -11.11 18.23
C GLN A 152 -8.88 -11.64 17.06
N CYS A 153 -8.27 -11.82 15.89
CA CYS A 153 -8.91 -12.26 14.66
C CYS A 153 -8.05 -13.33 13.99
N PRO A 154 -8.12 -14.60 14.46
CA PRO A 154 -7.28 -15.68 13.94
C PRO A 154 -7.47 -15.90 12.43
N GLY A 155 -6.38 -16.14 11.72
CA GLY A 155 -6.37 -16.32 10.28
C GLY A 155 -4.95 -16.44 9.72
N PRO A 156 -4.80 -16.48 8.39
CA PRO A 156 -3.49 -16.47 7.76
C PRO A 156 -2.78 -15.13 8.01
N GLU A 157 -1.46 -15.17 8.19
CA GLU A 157 -0.66 -13.97 8.45
C GLU A 157 -0.63 -13.01 7.25
N ARG A 158 -0.63 -13.59 6.05
CA ARG A 158 -0.50 -12.93 4.75
C ARG A 158 -1.61 -13.39 3.83
N ILE A 159 -2.21 -12.45 3.10
CA ILE A 159 -3.33 -12.70 2.19
C ILE A 159 -3.05 -11.95 0.89
N HIS A 160 -3.30 -12.59 -0.27
CA HIS A 160 -3.27 -11.88 -1.54
C HIS A 160 -4.46 -10.91 -1.64
N MET A 161 -4.23 -9.68 -2.08
CA MET A 161 -5.29 -8.66 -2.20
C MET A 161 -6.48 -9.15 -3.04
N ALA A 162 -6.23 -9.78 -4.20
CA ALA A 162 -7.31 -10.35 -4.99
C ALA A 162 -8.12 -11.40 -4.19
N GLN A 163 -7.48 -12.18 -3.34
CA GLN A 163 -8.17 -13.19 -2.54
C GLN A 163 -9.14 -12.59 -1.51
N CYS A 164 -8.75 -11.55 -0.76
CA CYS A 164 -9.65 -10.95 0.22
C CYS A 164 -10.81 -10.19 -0.44
N LEU A 165 -10.57 -9.56 -1.60
CA LEU A 165 -11.58 -8.80 -2.32
C LEU A 165 -12.68 -9.69 -2.93
N ARG A 166 -12.39 -10.94 -3.28
CA ARG A 166 -13.37 -11.89 -3.88
C ARG A 166 -14.62 -12.18 -3.03
N HIS A 167 -14.49 -12.21 -1.71
CA HIS A 167 -15.50 -12.79 -0.80
C HIS A 167 -16.04 -11.80 0.25
N SER A 168 -15.98 -10.50 -0.04
CA SER A 168 -16.32 -9.44 0.94
C SER A 168 -17.82 -9.17 1.16
N GLY A 169 -18.69 -10.06 0.68
CA GLY A 169 -20.15 -10.00 0.87
C GLY A 169 -20.57 -10.25 2.31
#